data_AF-A0A7X0P7V5-F1
#
_entry.id   AF-A0A7X0P7V5-F1
#
_cell.length_a   1.000
_cell.length_b   1.000
_cell.length_c   1.000
_cell.angle_alpha   90.00
_cell.angle_beta   90.00
_cell.angle_gamma   90.00
#
_symmetry.space_group_name_H-M   'P 1'
#
loop_
_entity.id
_entity.type
_entity.pdbx_description
1 polymer ?
#
loop_
_entity_poly.entity_id
_entity_poly.type
_entity_poly.pdbx_seq_one_letter_code
_entity_poly.pdbx_strand_id
1 'polypeptide(L)'
;MAAARELHEEIGHDVRPGALGPLVATSVGDWTRHDGTPMRSEHSFFFLRVPSLQVDFSGMEEFERSLLDVFRWWTPADLRTTDECVLPAGLADLLELLLSGEMPSEPVVLSWDSPDTGTRP
;
A
#
# COMPACT_ATOMS: atom_id res chain seq x y z
N MET A 1 -6.00 -2.43 16.40
CA MET A 1 -5.95 -1.29 15.46
C MET A 1 -6.35 -1.78 14.10
N ALA A 2 -6.92 -0.94 13.24
CA ALA A 2 -7.48 -1.35 11.94
C ALA A 2 -6.45 -2.05 11.05
N ALA A 3 -5.24 -1.49 10.87
CA ALA A 3 -4.20 -2.06 10.01
C ALA A 3 -3.80 -3.52 10.35
N ALA A 4 -3.84 -3.93 11.63
CA ALA A 4 -3.55 -5.32 12.00
C ALA A 4 -4.71 -6.27 11.67
N ARG A 5 -5.95 -5.76 11.68
CA ARG A 5 -7.14 -6.49 11.26
C ARG A 5 -7.15 -6.65 9.74
N GLU A 6 -6.94 -5.56 8.99
CA GLU A 6 -6.89 -5.60 7.51
C GLU A 6 -5.79 -6.56 7.02
N LEU A 7 -4.61 -6.56 7.64
CA LEU A 7 -3.52 -7.46 7.27
C LEU A 7 -3.90 -8.95 7.42
N HIS A 8 -4.74 -9.27 8.40
CA HIS A 8 -5.29 -10.61 8.56
C HIS A 8 -6.40 -10.88 7.54
N GLU A 9 -7.35 -9.96 7.38
CA GLU A 9 -8.51 -10.14 6.50
C GLU A 9 -8.10 -10.21 5.02
N GLU A 10 -7.21 -9.34 4.55
CA GLU A 10 -6.81 -9.27 3.15
C GLU A 10 -5.78 -10.32 2.76
N ILE A 11 -4.77 -10.58 3.61
CA ILE A 11 -3.63 -11.43 3.24
C ILE A 11 -3.30 -12.54 4.24
N GLY A 12 -4.15 -12.75 5.25
CA GLY A 12 -4.05 -13.88 6.18
C GLY A 12 -2.91 -13.76 7.20
N HIS A 13 -2.36 -12.56 7.43
CA HIS A 13 -1.21 -12.40 8.33
C HIS A 13 -1.57 -11.75 9.66
N ASP A 14 -1.57 -12.58 10.71
CA ASP A 14 -1.82 -12.17 12.08
C ASP A 14 -0.64 -11.44 12.74
N VAL A 15 -0.89 -10.21 13.16
CA VAL A 15 0.07 -9.43 13.94
C VAL A 15 -0.60 -8.74 15.12
N ARG A 16 0.16 -8.58 16.21
CA ARG A 16 -0.29 -7.72 17.31
C ARG A 16 -0.25 -6.27 16.83
N PRO A 17 -1.23 -5.42 17.16
CA PRO A 17 -1.22 -4.02 16.72
C PRO A 17 0.04 -3.23 17.06
N GLY A 18 0.67 -3.52 18.21
CA GLY A 18 1.93 -2.87 18.60
C GLY A 18 3.18 -3.33 17.81
N ALA A 19 3.07 -4.34 16.95
CA ALA A 19 4.17 -4.85 16.14
C ALA A 19 4.33 -4.11 14.80
N LEU A 20 3.30 -3.37 14.34
CA LEU A 20 3.30 -2.65 13.06
C LEU A 20 4.33 -1.51 12.98
N GLY A 21 4.97 -1.14 14.09
CA GLY A 21 5.86 0.00 14.16
C GLY A 21 5.10 1.34 14.15
N PRO A 22 5.82 2.48 14.05
CA PRO A 22 5.20 3.79 13.95
C PRO A 22 4.53 4.00 12.59
N LEU A 23 3.65 5.00 12.51
CA LEU A 23 3.12 5.51 11.25
C LEU A 23 4.26 6.12 10.44
N VAL A 24 4.51 5.61 9.23
CA VAL A 24 5.63 6.05 8.38
C VAL A 24 5.20 6.97 7.26
N ALA A 25 3.95 6.87 6.82
CA ALA A 25 3.40 7.73 5.79
C ALA A 25 1.88 7.84 5.87
N THR A 26 1.35 8.87 5.24
CA THR A 26 -0.07 9.05 4.98
C THR A 26 -0.30 9.44 3.53
N SER A 27 -1.49 9.19 3.01
CA SER A 27 -1.93 9.77 1.73
C SER A 27 -3.42 10.05 1.76
N VAL A 28 -3.86 11.00 0.95
CA VAL A 28 -5.29 11.30 0.76
C VAL A 28 -5.57 11.35 -0.73
N GLY A 29 -6.65 10.70 -1.14
CA GLY A 29 -6.97 10.50 -2.54
C GLY A 29 -8.45 10.60 -2.83
N ASP A 30 -8.80 11.29 -3.91
CA ASP A 30 -10.13 11.26 -4.47
C ASP A 30 -10.15 10.24 -5.64
N TRP A 31 -11.18 9.39 -5.69
CA TRP A 31 -11.36 8.40 -6.75
C TRP A 31 -12.85 8.16 -6.99
N THR A 32 -13.20 7.50 -8.09
CA THR A 32 -14.59 7.18 -8.41
C THR A 32 -14.78 5.67 -8.36
N ARG A 33 -15.74 5.22 -7.55
CA ARG A 33 -16.12 3.81 -7.47
C ARG A 33 -16.73 3.36 -8.79
N HIS A 34 -16.73 2.05 -9.07
CA HIS A 34 -17.29 1.48 -10.29
C HIS A 34 -18.77 1.85 -10.56
N ASP A 35 -19.54 2.22 -9.53
CA ASP A 35 -20.93 2.69 -9.66
C ASP A 35 -21.05 4.21 -9.93
N GLY A 36 -19.93 4.91 -10.11
CA GLY A 36 -19.87 6.35 -10.35
C GLY A 36 -19.86 7.20 -9.07
N THR A 37 -19.88 6.60 -7.89
CA THR A 37 -19.86 7.35 -6.63
C THR A 37 -18.47 7.97 -6.40
N PRO A 38 -18.38 9.30 -6.21
CA PRO A 38 -17.12 9.93 -5.84
C PRO A 38 -16.76 9.55 -4.40
N MET A 39 -15.53 9.10 -4.21
CA MET A 39 -14.97 8.65 -2.96
C MET A 39 -13.74 9.48 -2.61
N ARG A 40 -13.51 9.65 -1.30
CA ARG A 40 -12.29 10.21 -0.74
C ARG A 40 -11.76 9.24 0.29
N SER A 41 -10.52 8.81 0.13
CA SER A 41 -9.87 7.89 1.05
C SER A 41 -8.68 8.54 1.72
N GLU A 42 -8.52 8.25 3.02
CA GLU A 42 -7.36 8.64 3.82
C GLU A 42 -6.62 7.36 4.23
N HIS A 43 -5.33 7.31 3.95
CA HIS A 43 -4.51 6.11 4.13
C HIS A 43 -3.42 6.39 5.17
N SER A 44 -3.17 5.39 6.01
CA SER A 44 -2.13 5.39 7.03
C SER A 44 -1.25 4.17 6.82
N PHE A 45 0.04 4.39 6.52
CA PHE A 45 1.00 3.34 6.19
C PHE A 45 1.92 3.05 7.38
N PHE A 46 2.10 1.77 7.66
CA PHE A 46 2.98 1.25 8.71
C PHE A 46 4.06 0.36 8.08
N PHE A 47 5.23 0.29 8.71
CA PHE A 47 6.34 -0.54 8.22
C PHE A 47 6.56 -1.75 9.14
N LEU A 48 6.25 -2.93 8.62
CA LEU A 48 6.47 -4.20 9.29
C LEU A 48 7.45 -5.07 8.48
N ARG A 49 8.55 -5.47 9.12
CA ARG A 49 9.49 -6.45 8.55
C ARG A 49 9.24 -7.82 9.16
N VAL A 50 9.00 -8.82 8.30
CA VAL A 50 8.81 -10.23 8.69
C VAL A 50 9.87 -11.12 8.03
N PRO A 51 10.29 -12.22 8.66
CA PRO A 51 11.28 -13.14 8.07
C PRO A 51 10.74 -13.86 6.83
N SER A 52 9.42 -14.09 6.79
CA SER A 52 8.72 -14.70 5.65
C SER A 52 7.24 -14.33 5.73
N LEU A 53 6.58 -14.24 4.57
CA LEU A 53 5.13 -14.07 4.49
C LEU A 53 4.53 -15.13 3.56
N GLN A 54 3.49 -15.81 4.02
CA GLN A 54 2.61 -16.61 3.18
C GLN A 54 1.30 -15.84 3.06
N VAL A 55 0.88 -15.58 1.83
CA VAL A 55 -0.30 -14.77 1.55
C VAL A 55 -1.48 -15.70 1.33
N ASP A 56 -2.56 -15.42 2.05
CA ASP A 56 -3.84 -16.12 1.93
C ASP A 56 -4.97 -15.11 1.75
N PHE A 57 -5.62 -15.14 0.58
CA PHE A 57 -6.76 -14.28 0.24
C PHE A 57 -8.11 -14.87 0.66
N SER A 58 -8.14 -16.02 1.36
CA SER A 58 -9.38 -16.70 1.72
C SER A 58 -10.28 -15.89 2.66
N GLY A 59 -9.69 -14.96 3.42
CA GLY A 59 -10.39 -14.03 4.31
C GLY A 59 -10.86 -12.72 3.65
N MET A 60 -10.40 -12.41 2.45
CA MET A 60 -10.67 -11.14 1.78
C MET A 60 -12.15 -11.03 1.39
N GLU A 61 -12.73 -9.83 1.52
CA GLU A 61 -14.12 -9.62 1.10
C GLU A 61 -14.32 -9.97 -0.38
N GLU A 62 -15.47 -10.57 -0.71
CA GLU A 62 -15.73 -11.09 -2.06
C GLU A 62 -15.57 -10.04 -3.15
N PHE A 63 -15.99 -8.80 -2.87
CA PHE A 63 -15.88 -7.70 -3.80
C PHE A 63 -14.42 -7.29 -4.05
N GLU A 64 -13.62 -7.13 -3.00
CA GLU A 64 -12.19 -6.80 -3.12
C GLU A 64 -11.42 -7.91 -3.84
N ARG A 65 -11.72 -9.16 -3.50
CA ARG A 65 -11.13 -10.32 -4.16
C ARG A 65 -11.49 -10.40 -5.63
N SER A 66 -12.69 -9.93 -6.03
CA SER A 66 -13.08 -9.86 -7.44
C SER A 66 -12.30 -8.81 -8.25
N LEU A 67 -11.65 -7.87 -7.57
CA LEU A 67 -10.79 -6.84 -8.17
C LEU A 67 -9.30 -7.26 -8.18
N LEU A 68 -8.94 -8.38 -7.54
CA LEU A 68 -7.57 -8.87 -7.44
C LEU A 68 -7.29 -9.93 -8.51
N ASP A 69 -6.61 -9.53 -9.59
CA ASP A 69 -6.20 -10.46 -10.64
C ASP A 69 -4.90 -11.23 -10.30
N VAL A 70 -3.88 -10.50 -9.83
CA VAL A 70 -2.54 -11.02 -9.60
C VAL A 70 -1.93 -10.40 -8.35
N PHE A 71 -1.16 -11.20 -7.62
CA PHE A 71 -0.32 -10.75 -6.51
C PHE A 71 1.16 -11.01 -6.80
N ARG A 72 2.01 -10.03 -6.48
CA ARG A 72 3.46 -10.19 -6.51
C ARG A 72 4.17 -9.29 -5.49
N TRP A 73 5.38 -9.69 -5.14
CA TRP A 73 6.30 -8.88 -4.35
C TRP A 73 7.10 -7.93 -5.25
N TRP A 74 7.30 -6.71 -4.78
CA TRP A 74 8.01 -5.65 -5.49
C TRP A 74 9.27 -5.25 -4.74
N THR A 75 10.38 -5.13 -5.45
CA THR A 75 11.53 -4.36 -4.95
C THR A 75 11.33 -2.87 -5.25
N PRO A 76 12.04 -1.96 -4.57
CA PRO A 76 11.99 -0.55 -4.92
C PRO A 76 12.43 -0.28 -6.38
N ALA A 77 13.39 -1.04 -6.91
CA ALA A 77 13.82 -0.93 -8.29
C ALA A 77 12.71 -1.32 -9.29
N ASP A 78 11.94 -2.38 -8.98
CA ASP A 78 10.79 -2.78 -9.79
C ASP A 78 9.74 -1.65 -9.81
N LEU A 79 9.44 -1.04 -8.66
CA LEU A 79 8.50 0.07 -8.55
C LEU A 79 8.93 1.31 -9.35
N ARG A 80 10.23 1.55 -9.51
CA ARG A 80 10.76 2.68 -10.30
C ARG A 80 10.70 2.45 -11.80
N THR A 81 10.66 1.20 -12.23
CA THR A 81 10.84 0.82 -13.64
C THR A 81 9.59 0.23 -14.28
N THR A 82 8.55 -0.03 -13.50
CA THR A 82 7.29 -0.53 -14.01
C THR A 82 6.50 0.54 -14.77
N ASP A 83 5.79 0.08 -15.80
CA ASP A 83 4.77 0.86 -16.51
C ASP A 83 3.37 0.71 -15.87
N GLU A 84 3.23 -0.12 -14.84
CA GLU A 84 1.98 -0.27 -14.08
C GLU A 84 1.70 0.95 -13.20
N CYS A 85 0.42 1.33 -13.08
CA CYS A 85 0.00 2.38 -12.16
C CYS A 85 0.10 1.89 -10.72
N VAL A 86 1.09 2.39 -9.97
CA VAL A 86 1.25 2.12 -8.55
C VAL A 86 0.88 3.36 -7.75
N LEU A 87 -0.07 3.19 -6.82
CA LEU A 87 -0.51 4.22 -5.90
C LEU A 87 -0.24 3.84 -4.42
N PRO A 88 0.03 4.81 -3.54
CA PRO A 88 0.34 6.21 -3.86
C PRO A 88 1.72 6.38 -4.52
N ALA A 89 1.94 7.51 -5.19
CA ALA A 89 3.25 7.85 -5.73
C ALA A 89 4.28 8.08 -4.61
N GLY A 90 5.55 7.76 -4.89
CA GLY A 90 6.65 7.91 -3.93
C GLY A 90 6.91 6.70 -3.03
N LEU A 91 6.16 5.61 -3.19
CA LEU A 91 6.39 4.35 -2.43
C LEU A 91 7.81 3.80 -2.60
N ALA A 92 8.41 3.92 -3.79
CA ALA A 92 9.76 3.42 -4.03
C ALA A 92 10.81 4.15 -3.16
N ASP A 93 10.75 5.48 -3.08
CA ASP A 93 11.65 6.28 -2.26
C ASP A 93 11.47 5.98 -0.76
N LEU A 94 10.21 5.88 -0.32
CA LEU A 94 9.89 5.53 1.07
C LEU A 94 10.42 4.14 1.43
N LEU A 95 10.24 3.16 0.56
CA LEU A 95 10.74 1.80 0.80
C LEU A 95 12.27 1.75 0.84
N GLU A 96 12.98 2.47 -0.02
CA GLU A 96 14.45 2.53 0.04
C GLU A 96 14.96 3.09 1.37
N LEU A 97 14.35 4.17 1.86
CA LEU A 97 14.66 4.76 3.17
C LEU A 97 14.43 3.76 4.31
N LEU A 98 13.25 3.14 4.35
CA LEU A 98 12.89 2.18 5.41
C LEU A 98 13.77 0.92 5.36
N LEU A 99 14.14 0.48 4.16
CA LEU A 99 14.99 -0.69 3.97
C LEU A 99 16.45 -0.43 4.34
N SER A 100 16.94 0.82 4.30
CA SER A 100 18.26 1.21 4.80
C SER A 100 18.36 1.22 6.33
N GLY A 101 17.21 1.11 7.02
CA GLY A 101 17.09 1.17 8.47
C GLY A 101 16.80 2.57 8.99
N GLU A 102 16.63 3.55 8.10
CA GLU A 102 16.23 4.91 8.45
C GLU A 102 14.70 5.00 8.57
N MET A 103 14.24 5.55 9.71
CA MET A 103 12.83 5.80 9.96
C MET A 103 12.57 7.31 9.85
N PRO A 104 11.53 7.73 9.11
CA PRO A 104 11.11 9.13 9.12
C PRO A 104 10.82 9.61 10.54
N SER A 105 11.30 10.80 10.90
CA SER A 105 10.99 11.42 12.20
C SER A 105 9.53 11.88 12.29
N GLU A 106 8.90 12.12 11.14
CA GLU A 106 7.48 12.43 10.97
C GLU A 106 6.93 11.64 9.78
N PRO A 107 5.62 11.29 9.77
CA PRO A 107 5.02 10.57 8.65
C PRO A 107 5.18 11.33 7.33
N VAL A 108 5.68 10.66 6.30
CA VAL A 108 5.78 11.22 4.95
C VAL A 108 4.39 11.36 4.34
N VAL A 109 4.08 12.53 3.77
CA VAL A 109 2.83 12.71 3.02
C VAL A 109 3.06 12.30 1.57
N LEU A 110 2.47 11.18 1.17
CA LEU A 110 2.52 10.66 -0.20
C LEU A 110 1.36 11.22 -1.03
N SER A 111 1.62 11.42 -2.32
CA SER A 111 0.60 11.85 -3.28
C SER A 111 -0.22 10.65 -3.75
N TRP A 112 -1.55 10.75 -3.71
CA TRP A 112 -2.43 9.73 -4.29
C TRP A 112 -2.41 9.72 -5.82
N ASP A 113 -2.00 10.81 -6.44
CA ASP A 113 -1.91 10.86 -7.89
C ASP A 113 -0.69 10.07 -8.38
N SER A 114 -0.89 9.23 -9.40
CA SER A 114 0.23 8.68 -10.16
C SER A 114 1.02 9.85 -10.77
N PRO A 115 2.36 9.83 -10.83
CA PRO A 115 3.08 10.82 -11.61
C PRO A 115 2.51 10.81 -13.03
N ASP A 116 2.03 11.97 -13.48
CA ASP A 116 1.35 12.15 -14.77
C ASP A 116 2.09 11.39 -15.87
N THR A 117 1.59 10.22 -16.23
CA THR A 117 2.07 9.46 -17.38
C THR A 117 1.45 10.13 -18.57
N GLY A 118 2.05 11.27 -18.95
CA GLY A 118 1.56 12.17 -19.97
C GLY A 118 1.00 11.37 -21.15
N THR A 119 -0.29 11.56 -21.39
CA THR A 119 -1.08 10.94 -22.46
C THR A 119 -0.21 10.71 -23.69
N ARG A 120 0.21 9.45 -23.93
CA ARG A 120 0.80 9.10 -25.22
C ARG A 120 -0.33 8.92 -26.23
N PRO A 121 -0.20 9.51 -27.44
CA PRO A 121 -1.26 9.55 -28.45
C PRO A 121 -1.63 8.18 -29.00
#